data_AF-A0A7C8INA7-F1
#
_entry.id   AF-A0A7C8INA7-F1
#
_cell.length_a   1.000
_cell.length_b   1.000
_cell.length_c   1.000
_cell.angle_alpha   90.00
_cell.angle_beta   90.00
_cell.angle_gamma   90.00
#
_symmetry.space_group_name_H-M   'P 1'
#
loop_
_entity.id
_entity.type
_entity.pdbx_description
1 polymer ?
#
loop_
_entity_poly.entity_id
_entity_poly.type
_entity_poly.pdbx_seq_one_letter_code
_entity_poly.pdbx_strand_id
1 'polypeptide(L)'
;MGFHVGEELVTYSTLDPSLYTPTPERPWRGIWVGDYSVHGCEFLLINQPDIDEEGYQEPLVRLESESDEEFQSRFLSEKVYRGRLEAIKLTGDPNVPRGEYTFLAEDLGEDGFVNIAREPPFQGARIVKSKGHIAGANFRNDKYIESQLFLVSYNRLAQYWVDFGHISFFERVDIDKFLVP
;
A
#
# COMPACT_ATOMS: atom_id res chain seq x y z
N MET A 1 14.74 38.18 -24.51
CA MET A 1 14.90 36.79 -24.02
C MET A 1 13.64 36.47 -23.24
N GLY A 2 12.66 35.83 -23.87
CA GLY A 2 11.34 35.59 -23.28
C GLY A 2 11.38 34.39 -22.35
N PHE A 3 11.03 34.59 -21.08
CA PHE A 3 10.74 33.49 -20.16
C PHE A 3 9.34 32.96 -20.50
N HIS A 4 9.25 31.74 -21.02
CA HIS A 4 7.99 31.02 -21.15
C HIS A 4 7.60 30.48 -19.76
N VAL A 5 7.05 31.36 -18.93
CA VAL A 5 6.34 30.94 -17.71
C VAL A 5 5.00 30.37 -18.17
N GLY A 6 4.86 29.04 -18.16
CA GLY A 6 3.61 28.36 -18.49
C GLY A 6 3.69 27.18 -19.44
N GLU A 7 4.88 26.74 -19.89
CA GLU A 7 4.97 25.40 -20.50
C GLU A 7 4.79 24.35 -19.41
N GLU A 8 3.69 23.60 -19.50
CA GLU A 8 3.44 22.42 -18.69
C GLU A 8 4.51 21.38 -19.02
N LEU A 9 5.55 21.28 -18.18
CA LEU A 9 6.57 20.24 -18.29
C LEU A 9 5.91 18.90 -17.96
N VAL A 10 5.41 18.21 -18.98
CA VAL A 10 4.91 16.84 -18.85
C VAL A 10 6.07 15.87 -19.04
N THR A 11 6.53 15.32 -17.91
CA THR A 11 7.51 14.23 -17.91
C THR A 11 6.77 12.91 -17.78
N TYR A 12 7.07 11.96 -18.66
CA TYR A 12 6.56 10.59 -18.58
C TYR A 12 7.67 9.67 -18.09
N SER A 13 7.28 8.67 -17.30
CA SER A 13 8.13 7.54 -16.95
C SER A 13 7.29 6.28 -17.00
N THR A 14 7.92 5.18 -17.36
CA THR A 14 7.29 3.86 -17.31
C THR A 14 7.74 3.16 -16.04
N LEU A 15 6.79 2.65 -15.27
CA LEU A 15 7.10 1.75 -14.15
C LEU A 15 7.44 0.37 -14.70
N ASP A 16 8.46 -0.27 -14.14
CA ASP A 16 8.74 -1.66 -14.43
C ASP A 16 7.55 -2.53 -13.97
N PRO A 17 7.01 -3.44 -14.82
CA PRO A 17 5.92 -4.33 -14.46
C PRO A 17 6.11 -5.11 -13.16
N SER A 18 7.35 -5.46 -12.82
CA SER A 18 7.68 -6.17 -11.58
C SER A 18 7.34 -5.38 -10.31
N LEU A 19 7.28 -4.04 -10.40
CA LEU A 19 6.94 -3.14 -9.30
C LEU A 19 5.44 -3.10 -9.00
N TYR A 20 4.59 -3.46 -9.96
CA TYR A 20 3.13 -3.43 -9.79
C TYR A 20 2.44 -4.77 -10.08
N THR A 21 3.21 -5.85 -10.29
CA THR A 21 2.65 -7.20 -10.41
C THR A 21 2.67 -7.88 -9.03
N PRO A 22 1.52 -8.27 -8.46
CA PRO A 22 1.48 -8.97 -7.18
C PRO A 22 2.08 -10.38 -7.28
N THR A 23 2.69 -10.83 -6.19
CA THR A 23 3.20 -12.21 -6.04
C THR A 23 2.58 -12.86 -4.81
N PRO A 24 2.67 -14.19 -4.63
CA PRO A 24 2.19 -14.84 -3.41
C PRO A 24 2.79 -14.27 -2.12
N GLU A 25 4.04 -13.81 -2.16
CA GLU A 25 4.74 -13.22 -1.00
C GLU A 25 4.58 -11.69 -0.90
N ARG A 26 4.23 -11.04 -2.01
CA ARG A 26 3.98 -9.58 -2.10
C ARG A 26 2.58 -9.34 -2.68
N PRO A 27 1.53 -9.80 -1.98
CA PRO A 27 0.22 -9.88 -2.59
C PRO A 27 -0.44 -8.52 -2.74
N TRP A 28 -0.04 -7.48 -2.01
CA TRP A 28 -0.56 -6.10 -2.13
C TRP A 28 0.14 -5.25 -3.18
N ARG A 29 1.29 -5.69 -3.71
CA ARG A 29 2.05 -4.94 -4.74
C ARG A 29 1.18 -4.66 -5.97
N GLY A 30 0.97 -3.40 -6.35
CA GLY A 30 0.17 -3.08 -7.55
C GLY A 30 -0.19 -1.62 -7.74
N ILE A 31 -0.98 -1.37 -8.80
CA ILE A 31 -1.65 -0.07 -9.01
C ILE A 31 -3.02 -0.12 -8.35
N TRP A 32 -3.33 0.92 -7.58
CA TRP A 32 -4.54 1.01 -6.77
C TRP A 32 -5.25 2.33 -7.00
N VAL A 33 -6.55 2.35 -6.72
CA VAL A 33 -7.37 3.56 -6.66
C VAL A 33 -7.93 3.73 -5.25
N GLY A 34 -7.85 4.96 -4.73
CA GLY A 34 -8.32 5.32 -3.40
C GLY A 34 -9.35 6.45 -3.40
N ASP A 35 -10.21 6.49 -2.38
CA ASP A 35 -11.07 7.64 -2.11
C ASP A 35 -10.34 8.68 -1.25
N TYR A 36 -9.72 9.65 -1.91
CA TYR A 36 -9.05 10.77 -1.26
C TYR A 36 -10.05 11.86 -0.80
N SER A 37 -11.21 11.43 -0.29
CA SER A 37 -12.26 12.26 0.31
C SER A 37 -12.63 13.48 -0.58
N VAL A 38 -12.59 14.69 -0.02
CA VAL A 38 -12.93 15.95 -0.70
C VAL A 38 -12.02 16.29 -1.89
N HIS A 39 -10.89 15.60 -2.04
CA HIS A 39 -9.95 15.81 -3.13
C HIS A 39 -10.19 14.84 -4.32
N GLY A 40 -11.14 13.92 -4.20
CA GLY A 40 -11.54 13.01 -5.29
C GLY A 40 -10.82 11.66 -5.24
N CYS A 41 -10.68 11.00 -6.39
CA CYS A 41 -9.94 9.74 -6.48
C CYS A 41 -8.44 9.98 -6.58
N GLU A 42 -7.66 9.07 -6.04
CA GLU A 42 -6.21 9.05 -6.24
C GLU A 42 -5.74 7.70 -6.78
N PHE A 43 -4.75 7.72 -7.66
CA PHE A 43 -4.06 6.50 -8.07
C PHE A 43 -2.76 6.36 -7.31
N LEU A 44 -2.51 5.15 -6.82
CA LEU A 44 -1.36 4.83 -6.00
C LEU A 44 -0.60 3.66 -6.60
N LEU A 45 0.71 3.66 -6.40
CA LEU A 45 1.51 2.44 -6.43
C LEU A 45 1.60 1.93 -4.99
N ILE A 46 0.95 0.81 -4.71
CA ILE A 46 1.24 0.07 -3.49
C ILE A 46 2.50 -0.74 -3.75
N ASN A 47 3.60 -0.31 -3.15
CA ASN A 47 4.88 -0.98 -3.20
C ASN A 47 5.06 -1.86 -1.96
N GLN A 48 5.60 -3.06 -2.19
CA GLN A 48 6.03 -3.97 -1.13
C GLN A 48 7.46 -4.38 -1.45
N PRO A 49 8.44 -3.65 -0.90
CA PRO A 49 9.84 -3.97 -1.10
C PRO A 49 10.15 -5.37 -0.61
N ASP A 50 11.11 -6.00 -1.28
CA ASP A 50 11.75 -7.16 -0.71
C ASP A 50 12.65 -6.70 0.44
N ILE A 51 12.57 -7.40 1.58
CA ILE A 51 13.38 -7.10 2.76
C ILE A 51 14.80 -7.55 2.42
N ASP A 52 15.57 -6.61 1.88
CA ASP A 52 17.00 -6.55 1.59
C ASP A 52 17.61 -7.78 0.85
N GLU A 53 18.40 -7.49 -0.17
CA GLU A 53 18.98 -8.39 -1.19
C GLU A 53 19.97 -9.46 -0.68
N GLU A 54 20.00 -9.77 0.62
CA GLU A 54 20.96 -10.71 1.23
C GLU A 54 20.39 -12.13 1.32
N GLY A 55 20.35 -12.76 0.15
CA GLY A 55 20.27 -14.21 0.02
C GLY A 55 18.92 -14.70 -0.48
N TYR A 56 18.97 -15.58 -1.49
CA TYR A 56 17.89 -16.50 -1.79
C TYR A 56 17.33 -17.05 -0.48
N GLN A 57 16.11 -16.64 -0.12
CA GLN A 57 15.40 -17.33 0.94
C GLN A 57 14.82 -18.58 0.32
N GLU A 58 15.23 -19.74 0.83
CA GLU A 58 14.68 -21.00 0.36
C GLU A 58 13.14 -20.96 0.41
N PRO A 59 12.47 -21.54 -0.60
CA PRO A 59 11.03 -21.68 -0.59
C PRO A 59 10.58 -22.32 0.72
N LEU A 60 9.47 -21.85 1.28
CA LEU A 60 8.92 -22.47 2.47
C LEU A 60 8.51 -23.92 2.14
N VAL A 61 9.23 -24.89 2.69
CA VAL A 61 8.94 -26.30 2.47
C VAL A 61 7.87 -26.75 3.45
N ARG A 62 6.87 -27.47 2.92
CA ARG A 62 5.81 -28.08 3.72
C ARG A 62 6.36 -29.28 4.49
N LEU A 63 6.06 -29.36 5.79
CA LEU A 63 6.47 -30.50 6.61
C LEU A 63 5.52 -31.68 6.40
N GLU A 64 6.01 -32.91 6.50
CA GLU A 64 5.20 -34.12 6.30
C GLU A 64 4.01 -34.23 7.27
N SER A 65 4.14 -33.69 8.48
CA SER A 65 3.12 -33.72 9.52
C SER A 65 2.18 -32.51 9.54
N GLU A 66 2.38 -31.54 8.65
CA GLU A 66 1.70 -30.24 8.72
C GLU A 66 0.41 -30.23 7.89
N SER A 67 -0.68 -29.77 8.51
CA SER A 67 -1.96 -29.57 7.83
C SER A 67 -1.88 -28.44 6.78
N ASP A 68 -2.88 -28.34 5.90
CA ASP A 68 -2.95 -27.24 4.93
C ASP A 68 -3.04 -25.88 5.65
N GLU A 69 -3.82 -25.82 6.73
CA GLU A 69 -4.03 -24.60 7.52
C GLU A 69 -2.78 -24.19 8.30
N GLU A 70 -2.04 -25.16 8.83
CA GLU A 70 -0.77 -24.92 9.53
C GLU A 70 0.27 -24.35 8.57
N PHE A 71 0.44 -25.00 7.40
CA PHE A 71 1.35 -24.52 6.36
C PHE A 71 0.98 -23.13 5.86
N GLN A 72 -0.31 -22.88 5.62
CA GLN A 72 -0.80 -21.57 5.18
C GLN A 72 -0.55 -20.50 6.24
N SER A 73 -0.78 -20.80 7.52
CA SER A 73 -0.53 -19.87 8.62
C SER A 73 0.95 -19.52 8.71
N ARG A 74 1.83 -20.53 8.58
CA ARG A 74 3.27 -20.35 8.58
C ARG A 74 3.75 -19.53 7.37
N PHE A 75 3.26 -19.84 6.17
CA PHE A 75 3.51 -19.07 4.96
C PHE A 75 3.13 -17.59 5.12
N LEU A 76 1.93 -17.32 5.65
CA LEU A 76 1.50 -15.95 5.90
C LEU A 76 2.43 -15.23 6.87
N SER A 77 2.80 -15.85 7.98
CA SER A 77 3.68 -15.24 8.99
C SER A 77 5.11 -15.02 8.52
N GLU A 78 5.71 -15.97 7.79
CA GLU A 78 7.14 -15.93 7.45
C GLU A 78 7.42 -15.22 6.10
N LYS A 79 6.47 -15.26 5.17
CA LYS A 79 6.68 -14.80 3.79
C LYS A 79 5.84 -13.59 3.41
N VAL A 80 4.64 -13.43 3.97
CA VAL A 80 3.68 -12.38 3.56
C VAL A 80 3.64 -11.20 4.53
N TYR A 81 3.44 -11.46 5.83
CA TYR A 81 3.31 -10.43 6.87
C TYR A 81 4.68 -10.03 7.41
N ARG A 82 5.46 -9.33 6.59
CA ARG A 82 6.80 -8.88 6.94
C ARG A 82 7.17 -7.61 6.20
N GLY A 83 8.01 -6.79 6.81
CA GLY A 83 8.56 -5.60 6.18
C GLY A 83 7.50 -4.55 5.91
N ARG A 84 7.85 -3.53 5.13
CA ARG A 84 7.00 -2.36 4.93
C ARG A 84 6.04 -2.49 3.75
N LEU A 85 4.94 -1.75 3.83
CA LEU A 85 4.00 -1.51 2.73
C LEU A 85 3.87 0.00 2.52
N GLU A 86 4.18 0.42 1.31
CA GLU A 86 4.29 1.81 0.90
C GLU A 86 3.17 2.16 -0.07
N ALA A 87 2.43 3.25 0.18
CA ALA A 87 1.43 3.74 -0.76
C ALA A 87 1.90 5.04 -1.40
N ILE A 88 2.46 4.96 -2.61
CA ILE A 88 3.07 6.09 -3.32
C ILE A 88 2.04 6.72 -4.25
N LYS A 89 1.86 8.05 -4.19
CA LYS A 89 0.94 8.76 -5.08
C LYS A 89 1.45 8.78 -6.51
N LEU A 90 0.67 8.28 -7.46
CA LEU A 90 0.92 8.38 -8.90
C LEU A 90 0.34 9.67 -9.48
N THR A 91 -0.87 10.06 -9.06
CA THR A 91 -1.50 11.32 -9.49
C THR A 91 -1.09 12.50 -8.62
N GLY A 92 -1.04 12.32 -7.30
CA GLY A 92 -0.72 13.41 -6.36
C GLY A 92 -1.77 14.51 -6.34
N ASP A 93 -1.57 15.48 -5.44
CA ASP A 93 -2.36 16.72 -5.35
C ASP A 93 -1.48 17.86 -4.80
N PRO A 94 -1.98 19.12 -4.74
CA PRO A 94 -1.18 20.25 -4.24
C PRO A 94 -0.78 20.15 -2.76
N ASN A 95 -1.45 19.32 -1.95
CA ASN A 95 -1.07 19.05 -0.58
C ASN A 95 -0.02 17.95 -0.53
N VAL A 96 -0.28 16.78 -1.10
CA VAL A 96 0.69 15.66 -1.14
C VAL A 96 0.98 15.29 -2.61
N PRO A 97 2.13 15.71 -3.16
CA PRO A 97 2.42 15.58 -4.59
C PRO A 97 2.71 14.13 -5.01
N ARG A 98 2.72 13.89 -6.32
CA ARG A 98 3.10 12.61 -6.90
C ARG A 98 4.53 12.22 -6.46
N GLY A 99 4.74 10.94 -6.21
CA GLY A 99 6.00 10.39 -5.70
C GLY A 99 6.10 10.34 -4.17
N GLU A 100 5.27 11.11 -3.46
CA GLU A 100 5.20 11.05 -2.00
C GLU A 100 4.31 9.90 -1.52
N TYR A 101 4.51 9.46 -0.28
CA TYR A 101 3.63 8.48 0.34
C TYR A 101 2.30 9.13 0.76
N THR A 102 1.18 8.49 0.47
CA THR A 102 -0.11 8.85 1.11
C THR A 102 -0.22 8.18 2.48
N PHE A 103 0.29 6.95 2.61
CA PHE A 103 0.48 6.26 3.88
C PHE A 103 1.63 5.26 3.80
N LEU A 104 2.13 4.86 4.96
CA LEU A 104 3.21 3.89 5.13
C LEU A 104 2.94 3.00 6.34
N ALA A 105 2.89 1.68 6.15
CA ALA A 105 3.03 0.71 7.23
C ALA A 105 4.48 0.25 7.28
N GLU A 106 5.20 0.55 8.36
CA GLU A 106 6.64 0.25 8.46
C GLU A 106 6.95 -1.23 8.68
N ASP A 107 6.01 -1.96 9.29
CA ASP A 107 6.09 -3.40 9.46
C ASP A 107 4.68 -4.03 9.32
N LEU A 108 4.57 -5.06 8.49
CA LEU A 108 3.38 -5.90 8.40
C LEU A 108 3.41 -7.08 9.39
N GLY A 109 4.58 -7.37 9.94
CA GLY A 109 4.88 -8.44 10.89
C GLY A 109 4.42 -8.14 12.31
N GLU A 110 5.12 -8.72 13.29
CA GLU A 110 4.70 -8.67 14.69
C GLU A 110 4.83 -7.27 15.31
N ASP A 111 5.86 -6.50 14.96
CA ASP A 111 6.08 -5.17 15.57
C ASP A 111 5.04 -4.15 15.09
N GLY A 112 4.58 -4.33 13.86
CA GLY A 112 3.47 -3.57 13.29
C GLY A 112 2.08 -4.08 13.65
N PHE A 113 1.93 -5.30 14.17
CA PHE A 113 0.62 -5.88 14.46
C PHE A 113 -0.14 -5.10 15.53
N VAL A 114 -1.43 -4.87 15.29
CA VAL A 114 -2.34 -4.23 16.25
C VAL A 114 -3.37 -5.23 16.76
N ASN A 115 -4.20 -5.77 15.86
CA ASN A 115 -5.24 -6.75 16.20
C ASN A 115 -5.84 -7.40 14.94
N ILE A 116 -6.78 -8.34 15.14
CA ILE A 116 -7.73 -8.78 14.12
C ILE A 116 -9.07 -8.05 14.35
N ALA A 117 -9.59 -7.42 13.31
CA ALA A 117 -10.89 -6.77 13.34
C ALA A 117 -12.01 -7.79 13.65
N ARG A 118 -12.93 -7.42 14.55
CA ARG A 118 -14.00 -8.33 15.01
C ARG A 118 -15.37 -8.02 14.43
N GLU A 119 -15.59 -6.77 14.04
CA GLU A 119 -16.89 -6.28 13.61
C GLU A 119 -16.95 -6.10 12.09
N PRO A 120 -18.11 -6.34 11.46
CA PRO A 120 -18.36 -5.93 10.09
C PRO A 120 -18.14 -4.41 9.90
N PRO A 121 -17.68 -3.95 8.71
CA PRO A 121 -17.42 -4.73 7.50
C PRO A 121 -16.02 -5.34 7.45
N PHE A 122 -15.20 -5.19 8.49
CA PHE A 122 -13.78 -5.57 8.47
C PHE A 122 -13.46 -6.88 9.21
N GLN A 123 -14.47 -7.61 9.68
CA GLN A 123 -14.30 -8.82 10.46
C GLN A 123 -13.28 -9.78 9.82
N GLY A 124 -12.26 -10.17 10.58
CA GLY A 124 -11.17 -11.03 10.15
C GLY A 124 -9.96 -10.31 9.54
N ALA A 125 -10.06 -9.01 9.22
CA ALA A 125 -8.94 -8.25 8.68
C ALA A 125 -7.82 -8.08 9.71
N ARG A 126 -6.57 -8.32 9.29
CA ARG A 126 -5.37 -7.98 10.06
C ARG A 126 -5.21 -6.46 10.08
N ILE A 127 -5.07 -5.88 11.26
CA ILE A 127 -4.82 -4.46 11.47
C ILE A 127 -3.35 -4.30 11.84
N VAL A 128 -2.66 -3.40 11.15
CA VAL A 128 -1.27 -3.02 11.44
C VAL A 128 -1.15 -1.52 11.66
N LYS A 129 -0.10 -1.11 12.39
CA LYS A 129 0.29 0.28 12.57
C LYS A 129 0.60 0.88 11.21
N SER A 130 0.18 2.12 11.00
CA SER A 130 0.44 2.86 9.78
C SER A 130 0.59 4.34 10.12
N LYS A 131 1.09 5.11 9.16
CA LYS A 131 1.16 6.56 9.27
C LYS A 131 0.70 7.18 7.96
N GLY A 132 -0.23 8.12 8.05
CA GLY A 132 -0.77 8.84 6.91
C GLY A 132 -0.07 10.18 6.74
N HIS A 133 0.27 10.54 5.51
CA HIS A 133 0.96 11.78 5.19
C HIS A 133 -0.05 12.89 4.97
N ILE A 134 0.10 13.99 5.70
CA ILE A 134 -0.72 15.18 5.53
C ILE A 134 0.18 16.40 5.35
N ALA A 135 -0.31 17.40 4.62
CA ALA A 135 0.38 18.65 4.44
C ALA A 135 -0.60 19.80 4.18
N GLY A 136 -0.15 21.03 4.44
CA GLY A 136 -0.82 22.23 3.96
C GLY A 136 -0.61 22.44 2.45
N ALA A 137 -1.34 23.40 1.88
CA ALA A 137 -1.28 23.70 0.45
C ALA A 137 0.16 23.99 -0.01
N ASN A 138 0.51 23.46 -1.19
CA ASN A 138 1.85 23.46 -1.79
C ASN A 138 2.86 22.65 -0.96
N PHE A 139 2.42 21.50 -0.43
CA PHE A 139 3.23 20.58 0.37
C PHE A 139 4.00 21.26 1.51
N ARG A 140 3.33 22.17 2.23
CA ARG A 140 3.94 22.94 3.32
C ARG A 140 3.67 22.30 4.66
N ASN A 141 4.71 22.29 5.52
CA ASN A 141 4.64 21.75 6.87
C ASN A 141 4.08 20.32 6.87
N ASP A 142 4.57 19.51 5.95
CA ASP A 142 4.14 18.12 5.83
C ASP A 142 4.55 17.33 7.07
N LYS A 143 3.74 16.34 7.41
CA LYS A 143 4.01 15.43 8.53
C LYS A 143 3.24 14.14 8.38
N TYR A 144 3.73 13.13 9.07
CA TYR A 144 2.99 11.89 9.27
C TYR A 144 2.15 11.97 10.54
N ILE A 145 0.92 11.47 10.46
CA ILE A 145 0.03 11.28 11.61
C ILE A 145 -0.29 9.80 11.79
N GLU A 146 -0.57 9.42 13.03
CA GLU A 146 -0.87 8.03 13.37
C GLU A 146 -2.14 7.55 12.68
N SER A 147 -2.08 6.32 12.17
CA SER A 147 -3.20 5.65 11.52
C SER A 147 -3.06 4.14 11.63
N GLN A 148 -4.09 3.42 11.19
CA GLN A 148 -4.07 1.96 11.16
C GLN A 148 -4.44 1.49 9.77
N LEU A 149 -3.70 0.52 9.26
CA LEU A 149 -3.98 -0.10 7.97
C LEU A 149 -4.68 -1.43 8.20
N PHE A 150 -5.83 -1.59 7.58
CA PHE A 150 -6.63 -2.80 7.59
C PHE A 150 -6.35 -3.55 6.29
N LEU A 151 -5.76 -4.74 6.41
CA LEU A 151 -5.51 -5.66 5.31
C LEU A 151 -6.79 -6.47 5.03
N VAL A 152 -7.77 -5.84 4.40
CA VAL A 152 -9.12 -6.41 4.19
C VAL A 152 -9.08 -7.62 3.25
N SER A 153 -8.35 -7.49 2.15
CA SER A 153 -8.01 -8.59 1.25
C SER A 153 -6.73 -8.26 0.49
N TYR A 154 -6.31 -9.13 -0.43
CA TYR A 154 -5.20 -8.80 -1.33
C TYR A 154 -5.57 -7.75 -2.39
N ASN A 155 -6.85 -7.42 -2.58
CA ASN A 155 -7.31 -6.42 -3.53
C ASN A 155 -8.01 -5.23 -2.87
N ARG A 156 -8.14 -5.23 -1.54
CA ARG A 156 -8.80 -4.18 -0.79
C ARG A 156 -8.03 -3.83 0.48
N LEU A 157 -7.78 -2.54 0.67
CA LEU A 157 -7.18 -1.97 1.87
C LEU A 157 -8.11 -0.90 2.44
N ALA A 158 -8.01 -0.67 3.75
CA ALA A 158 -8.65 0.47 4.39
C ALA A 158 -7.69 1.15 5.37
N GLN A 159 -7.56 2.47 5.28
CA GLN A 159 -6.70 3.28 6.13
C GLN A 159 -7.59 4.04 7.12
N TYR A 160 -7.46 3.73 8.41
CA TYR A 160 -8.14 4.44 9.48
C TYR A 160 -7.28 5.58 10.02
N TRP A 161 -7.74 6.81 9.81
CA TRP A 161 -7.12 8.04 10.29
C TRP A 161 -7.62 8.33 11.70
N VAL A 162 -6.86 7.90 12.72
CA VAL A 162 -7.30 7.87 14.13
C VAL A 162 -7.79 9.25 14.60
N ASP A 163 -6.98 10.29 14.38
CA ASP A 163 -7.29 11.66 14.81
C ASP A 163 -8.49 12.28 14.10
N PHE A 164 -8.84 11.78 12.91
CA PHE A 164 -9.95 12.29 12.11
C PHE A 164 -11.22 11.44 12.20
N GLY A 165 -11.14 10.24 12.80
CA GLY A 165 -12.26 9.30 12.81
C GLY A 165 -12.73 8.90 11.41
N HIS A 166 -11.84 8.96 10.41
CA HIS A 166 -12.16 8.74 9.00
C HIS A 166 -11.51 7.47 8.47
N ILE A 167 -12.18 6.77 7.56
CA ILE A 167 -11.63 5.61 6.85
C ILE A 167 -11.56 5.93 5.36
N SER A 168 -10.38 5.80 4.79
CA SER A 168 -10.19 5.76 3.33
C SER A 168 -10.11 4.31 2.86
N PHE A 169 -10.70 4.01 1.71
CA PHE A 169 -10.71 2.72 1.06
C PHE A 169 -9.86 2.76 -0.21
N PHE A 170 -9.15 1.66 -0.45
CA PHE A 170 -8.35 1.46 -1.64
C PHE A 170 -8.67 0.11 -2.27
N GLU A 171 -8.81 0.10 -3.59
CA GLU A 171 -9.05 -1.11 -4.38
C GLU A 171 -7.96 -1.26 -5.45
N ARG A 172 -7.48 -2.48 -5.66
CA ARG A 172 -6.52 -2.77 -6.72
C ARG A 172 -7.17 -2.59 -8.08
N VAL A 173 -6.48 -1.89 -8.97
CA VAL A 173 -6.89 -1.77 -10.37
C VAL A 173 -6.55 -3.07 -11.10
N ASP A 174 -7.55 -3.67 -11.73
CA ASP A 174 -7.38 -4.78 -12.67
C ASP A 174 -6.93 -4.23 -14.03
N ILE A 175 -5.62 -4.03 -14.18
CA ILE A 175 -5.01 -3.39 -15.35
C ILE A 175 -5.31 -4.17 -16.63
N ASP A 176 -5.34 -5.51 -16.56
CA ASP A 176 -5.52 -6.38 -17.73
C ASP A 176 -6.85 -6.14 -18.45
N LYS A 177 -7.89 -5.72 -17.72
CA LYS A 177 -9.18 -5.31 -18.30
C LYS A 177 -9.09 -4.09 -19.22
N PHE A 178 -8.01 -3.32 -19.15
CA PHE A 178 -7.81 -2.08 -19.90
C PHE A 178 -6.69 -2.18 -20.95
N LEU A 179 -6.03 -3.34 -21.07
CA LEU A 179 -4.96 -3.57 -22.04
C LEU A 179 -5.45 -4.05 -23.41
N VAL A 180 -6.75 -4.22 -23.60
CA VAL A 180 -7.35 -4.57 -24.90
C VAL A 180 -7.68 -3.29 -25.68
N PRO A 181 -7.12 -3.07 -26.89
CA PRO A 181 -7.39 -1.89 -27.71
C PRO A 181 -8.80 -1.87 -28.33
#